data_AF-A0A7X7LHE6-F1
#
_entry.id   AF-A0A7X7LHE6-F1
#
_cell.length_a   1.000
_cell.length_b   1.000
_cell.length_c   1.000
_cell.angle_alpha   90.00
_cell.angle_beta   90.00
_cell.angle_gamma   90.00
#
_symmetry.space_group_name_H-M   'P 1'
#
loop_
_entity.id
_entity.type
_entity.pdbx_description
1 polymer ?
#
loop_
_entity_poly.entity_id
_entity_poly.type
_entity_poly.pdbx_seq_one_letter_code
_entity_poly.pdbx_strand_id
1 'polypeptide(L)'
;MKLPKINKEQIVPLLVLYLSAILSIFLFKVLIPKGHFWIYALPLVFFGAYFFLVKPDWLILTLVFLTPLSIQIGQEKLGFSIDIPTEPILVVLMLWFFFRMFFYGKADKTMLRHPISIVIILSLVWMLITVFFSELPIVSVKYFFSRLWFVSVFYFLALELFKSYNHLKRYFWAFGISLVIVILITTIKHSFYGFDRKAGIWVVGPFFNDHTVYSAVISLIAPMFLAWALNTKASIQSRLIGLAFFAINIAGILFSYSRASWVSFFAGLGVFFLMYFKVKARYVLPILALVIIGAFSFQKEIQIALEKNQQESSGDFMEHFKSISNVTSDASNLERINRWKSAIKLWEERPVTGWGPGTYQFVYAPYQVSEDLTIISTNVGDVGNAHSEYLGPLAETGLPGLIFYSLIVIFTLITGIRLNHKLKDKEARLIAIGCLAGLFTYFVHGFLNNFLDTDKASALFWGLIAILVALDAYHPDKKEDRNTNPDLTN
;
A
#
# COMPACT_ATOMS: atom_id res chain seq x y z
N MET A 1 28.56 -19.11 42.42
CA MET A 1 27.44 -18.48 41.69
C MET A 1 28.04 -17.67 40.54
N LYS A 2 28.05 -18.19 39.31
CA LYS A 2 28.60 -17.43 38.17
C LYS A 2 27.56 -16.38 37.76
N LEU A 3 27.88 -15.10 37.95
CA LEU A 3 27.07 -14.00 37.44
C LEU A 3 26.87 -14.20 35.92
N PRO A 4 25.64 -14.07 35.39
CA PRO A 4 25.40 -14.21 33.97
C PRO A 4 26.22 -13.15 33.21
N LYS A 5 26.93 -13.55 32.16
CA LYS A 5 27.62 -12.62 31.25
C LYS A 5 26.57 -11.74 30.58
N ILE A 6 26.41 -10.51 31.05
CA ILE A 6 25.54 -9.51 30.42
C ILE A 6 26.20 -9.09 29.11
N ASN A 7 25.53 -9.36 27.99
CA ASN A 7 26.04 -9.03 26.67
C ASN A 7 26.02 -7.50 26.48
N LYS A 8 27.04 -6.90 25.86
CA LYS A 8 27.11 -5.43 25.64
C LYS A 8 25.84 -4.87 24.96
N GLU A 9 25.19 -5.68 24.13
CA GLU A 9 23.92 -5.36 23.46
C GLU A 9 22.72 -5.17 24.40
N GLN A 10 22.75 -5.73 25.62
CA GLN A 10 21.68 -5.58 26.62
C GLN A 10 21.92 -4.41 27.59
N ILE A 11 23.17 -3.98 27.74
CA ILE A 11 23.55 -2.91 28.70
C ILE A 11 23.08 -1.55 28.20
N VAL A 12 23.23 -1.26 26.91
CA VAL A 12 22.87 0.03 26.33
C VAL A 12 21.36 0.32 26.45
N PRO A 13 20.44 -0.59 26.10
CA PRO A 13 19.00 -0.34 26.28
C PRO A 13 18.59 -0.16 27.74
N LEU A 14 19.21 -0.91 28.66
CA LEU A 14 18.96 -0.78 30.10
C LEU A 14 19.42 0.58 30.63
N LEU A 15 20.60 1.05 30.21
CA LEU A 15 21.08 2.38 30.57
C LEU A 15 20.18 3.48 30.00
N VAL A 16 19.74 3.35 28.74
CA VAL A 16 18.78 4.30 28.14
C VAL A 16 17.46 4.31 28.92
N LEU A 17 16.94 3.14 29.33
CA LEU A 17 15.74 3.04 30.16
C LEU A 17 15.93 3.77 31.50
N TYR A 18 17.02 3.50 32.22
CA TYR A 18 17.28 4.16 33.51
C TYR A 18 17.45 5.67 33.37
N LEU A 19 18.24 6.12 32.39
CA LEU A 19 18.44 7.55 32.13
C LEU A 19 17.15 8.24 31.71
N SER A 20 16.33 7.59 30.89
CA SER A 20 15.03 8.12 30.46
C SER A 20 14.01 8.18 31.60
N ALA A 21 14.01 7.21 32.51
CA ALA A 21 13.17 7.24 33.71
C ALA A 21 13.58 8.37 34.66
N ILE A 22 14.89 8.56 34.88
CA ILE A 22 15.42 9.67 35.69
C ILE A 22 15.06 11.01 35.05
N LEU A 23 15.24 11.16 33.73
CA LEU A 23 14.87 12.36 32.98
C LEU A 23 13.36 12.62 33.03
N SER A 24 12.52 11.59 32.95
CA SER A 24 11.06 11.71 33.09
C SER A 24 10.68 12.29 34.44
N ILE A 25 11.24 11.75 35.52
CA ILE A 25 10.96 12.20 36.89
C ILE A 25 11.36 13.66 37.07
N PHE A 26 12.51 14.05 36.52
CA PHE A 26 12.97 15.44 36.53
C PHE A 26 12.00 16.36 35.76
N LEU A 27 11.63 15.98 34.53
CA LEU A 27 10.74 16.78 33.70
C LEU A 27 9.32 16.88 34.29
N PHE A 28 8.80 15.81 34.91
CA PHE A 28 7.54 15.81 35.65
C PHE A 28 7.55 16.85 36.77
N LYS A 29 8.62 16.87 37.57
CA LYS A 29 8.76 17.82 38.69
C LYS A 29 8.80 19.28 38.24
N VAL A 30 9.37 19.56 37.05
CA VAL A 30 9.55 20.92 36.53
C VAL A 30 8.33 21.43 35.75
N LEU A 31 7.66 20.57 34.98
CA LEU A 31 6.66 20.97 33.98
C LEU A 31 5.21 20.79 34.44
N ILE A 32 4.91 19.83 35.34
CA ILE A 32 3.56 19.69 35.91
C ILE A 32 3.12 20.97 36.64
N PRO A 33 3.96 21.59 37.51
CA PRO A 33 3.58 22.84 38.18
C PRO A 33 3.34 24.02 37.21
N LYS A 34 3.81 23.92 35.96
CA LYS A 34 3.61 24.92 34.89
C LYS A 34 2.39 24.63 34.02
N GLY A 35 1.55 23.64 34.39
CA GLY A 35 0.33 23.29 33.66
C GLY A 35 0.52 22.46 32.40
N HIS A 36 1.72 21.91 32.16
CA HIS A 36 2.01 21.10 30.97
C HIS A 36 1.68 19.63 31.20
N PHE A 37 0.41 19.25 31.11
CA PHE A 37 -0.06 17.87 31.38
C PHE A 37 0.28 16.85 30.28
N TRP A 38 0.68 17.28 29.07
CA TRP A 38 1.16 16.38 28.01
C TRP A 38 2.37 15.53 28.44
N ILE A 39 3.09 15.99 29.48
CA ILE A 39 4.19 15.28 30.12
C ILE A 39 3.82 13.86 30.56
N TYR A 40 2.55 13.58 30.89
CA TYR A 40 2.09 12.23 31.28
C TYR A 40 2.28 11.19 30.16
N ALA A 41 2.48 11.61 28.92
CA ALA A 41 2.81 10.73 27.81
C ALA A 41 4.31 10.30 27.78
N LEU A 42 5.21 10.97 28.51
CA LEU A 42 6.67 10.67 28.46
C LEU A 42 7.03 9.23 28.84
N PRO A 43 6.46 8.61 29.89
CA PRO A 43 6.71 7.21 30.20
C PRO A 43 6.34 6.28 29.04
N LEU A 44 5.25 6.58 28.32
CA LEU A 44 4.84 5.87 27.10
C LEU A 44 5.85 6.08 25.96
N VAL A 45 6.32 7.32 25.76
CA VAL A 45 7.36 7.65 24.76
C VAL A 45 8.66 6.91 25.06
N PHE A 46 9.12 6.91 26.31
CA PHE A 46 10.35 6.23 26.71
C PHE A 46 10.22 4.71 26.72
N PHE A 47 9.07 4.18 27.10
CA PHE A 47 8.78 2.75 26.94
C PHE A 47 8.81 2.37 25.45
N GLY A 48 8.21 3.18 24.58
CA GLY A 48 8.30 3.01 23.12
C GLY A 48 9.74 3.05 22.61
N ALA A 49 10.53 4.03 23.05
CA ALA A 49 11.95 4.16 22.71
C ALA A 49 12.82 3.02 23.24
N TYR A 50 12.51 2.49 24.43
CA TYR A 50 13.18 1.29 24.95
C TYR A 50 12.81 0.06 24.13
N PHE A 51 11.51 -0.14 23.86
CA PHE A 51 11.02 -1.26 23.07
C PHE A 51 11.62 -1.26 21.66
N PHE A 52 11.74 -0.08 21.07
CA PHE A 52 12.46 0.19 19.83
C PHE A 52 13.90 -0.36 19.86
N LEU A 53 14.65 -0.04 20.92
CA LEU A 53 16.07 -0.43 21.04
C LEU A 53 16.26 -1.93 21.31
N VAL A 54 15.33 -2.57 22.01
CA VAL A 54 15.45 -3.98 22.42
C VAL A 54 14.86 -4.95 21.39
N LYS A 55 13.73 -4.60 20.77
CA LYS A 55 12.97 -5.48 19.86
C LYS A 55 12.41 -4.72 18.64
N PRO A 56 13.27 -4.26 17.71
CA PRO A 56 12.84 -3.54 16.51
C PRO A 56 11.85 -4.35 15.66
N ASP A 57 12.02 -5.68 15.58
CA ASP A 57 11.10 -6.58 14.87
C ASP A 57 9.65 -6.45 15.35
N TRP A 58 9.44 -6.41 16.68
CA TRP A 58 8.12 -6.28 17.25
C TRP A 58 7.54 -4.89 17.06
N LEU A 59 8.38 -3.86 17.09
CA LEU A 59 7.92 -2.50 16.82
C LEU A 59 7.39 -2.36 15.39
N ILE A 60 8.08 -2.95 14.40
CA ILE A 60 7.60 -2.97 13.01
C ILE A 60 6.26 -3.72 12.92
N LEU A 61 6.13 -4.88 13.57
CA LEU A 61 4.86 -5.61 13.59
C LEU A 61 3.73 -4.84 14.29
N THR A 62 4.02 -4.12 15.38
CA THR A 62 3.07 -3.24 16.06
C THR A 62 2.68 -2.07 15.16
N LEU A 63 3.63 -1.43 14.49
CA LEU A 63 3.35 -0.37 13.51
C LEU A 63 2.39 -0.87 12.42
N VAL A 64 2.66 -2.05 11.85
CA VAL A 64 1.84 -2.67 10.80
C VAL A 64 0.45 -3.01 11.31
N PHE A 65 0.32 -3.48 12.56
CA PHE A 65 -0.97 -3.67 13.23
C PHE A 65 -1.72 -2.35 13.46
N LEU A 66 -1.02 -1.28 13.82
CA LEU A 66 -1.63 0.03 14.05
C LEU A 66 -1.98 0.75 12.74
N THR A 67 -1.45 0.31 11.59
CA THR A 67 -1.61 1.00 10.31
C THR A 67 -3.07 1.11 9.85
N PRO A 68 -3.89 0.05 9.81
CA PRO A 68 -5.31 0.19 9.49
C PRO A 68 -6.10 1.00 10.53
N LEU A 69 -5.61 1.05 11.77
CA LEU A 69 -6.25 1.73 12.89
C LEU A 69 -5.79 3.18 13.07
N SER A 70 -4.85 3.66 12.23
CA SER A 70 -4.38 5.04 12.29
C SER A 70 -5.48 5.97 11.84
N ILE A 71 -5.51 7.15 12.46
CA ILE A 71 -6.46 8.21 12.15
C ILE A 71 -5.65 9.38 11.62
N GLN A 72 -6.11 9.93 10.50
CA GLN A 72 -5.50 11.10 9.93
C GLN A 72 -5.94 12.33 10.73
N ILE A 73 -4.97 13.07 11.28
CA ILE A 73 -5.21 14.32 12.00
C ILE A 73 -4.58 15.45 11.22
N GLY A 74 -5.36 16.48 10.89
CA GLY A 74 -4.91 17.64 10.14
C GLY A 74 -6.07 18.33 9.43
N GLN A 75 -5.81 19.54 8.93
CA GLN A 75 -6.74 20.21 8.02
C GLN A 75 -6.20 20.02 6.61
N GLU A 76 -6.88 19.21 5.78
CA GLU A 76 -6.54 19.03 4.36
C GLU A 76 -6.42 20.39 3.64
N LYS A 77 -7.25 21.38 4.04
CA LYS A 77 -7.21 22.77 3.53
C LYS A 77 -5.91 23.53 3.80
N LEU A 78 -5.14 23.14 4.82
CA LEU A 78 -3.83 23.73 5.13
C LEU A 78 -2.66 22.94 4.50
N GLY A 79 -2.95 21.89 3.71
CA GLY A 79 -1.95 21.06 3.05
C GLY A 79 -1.08 20.26 4.01
N PHE A 80 -1.57 20.00 5.23
CA PHE A 80 -0.86 19.20 6.24
C PHE A 80 -1.82 18.25 6.96
N SER A 81 -1.58 16.96 6.76
CA SER A 81 -2.21 15.86 7.47
C SER A 81 -1.15 14.86 7.90
N ILE A 82 -1.34 14.25 9.06
CA ILE A 82 -0.44 13.23 9.62
C ILE A 82 -1.27 12.05 10.13
N ASP A 83 -0.92 10.84 9.73
CA ASP A 83 -1.52 9.62 10.27
C ASP A 83 -0.92 9.28 11.65
N ILE A 84 -1.74 9.34 12.69
CA ILE A 84 -1.34 9.04 14.08
C ILE A 84 -1.91 7.68 14.48
N PRO A 85 -1.10 6.80 15.13
CA PRO A 85 0.27 7.00 15.62
C PRO A 85 1.38 6.59 14.64
N THR A 86 1.05 6.25 13.39
CA THR A 86 1.93 5.51 12.47
C THR A 86 3.06 6.35 11.87
N GLU A 87 2.79 7.55 11.35
CA GLU A 87 3.81 8.39 10.72
C GLU A 87 4.94 8.81 11.67
N PRO A 88 4.68 9.23 12.93
CA PRO A 88 5.76 9.48 13.88
C PRO A 88 6.67 8.27 14.10
N ILE A 89 6.08 7.07 14.21
CA ILE A 89 6.84 5.82 14.39
C ILE A 89 7.64 5.49 13.12
N LEU A 90 7.07 5.72 11.93
CA LEU A 90 7.74 5.55 10.64
C LEU A 90 8.99 6.43 10.52
N VAL A 91 8.88 7.72 10.90
CA VAL A 91 10.03 8.64 10.89
C VAL A 91 11.14 8.15 11.82
N VAL A 92 10.80 7.72 13.04
CA VAL A 92 11.78 7.18 14.00
C VAL A 92 12.47 5.92 13.46
N LEU A 93 11.70 4.98 12.89
CA LEU A 93 12.24 3.77 12.28
C LEU A 93 13.12 4.06 11.05
N MET A 94 12.74 5.04 10.23
CA MET A 94 13.54 5.49 9.09
C MET A 94 14.88 6.08 9.55
N LEU A 95 14.87 7.00 10.53
CA LEU A 95 16.09 7.59 11.07
C LEU A 95 17.02 6.53 11.65
N TRP A 96 16.47 5.56 12.38
CA TRP A 96 17.26 4.44 12.88
C TRP A 96 17.79 3.54 11.77
N PHE A 97 17.01 3.26 10.72
CA PHE A 97 17.48 2.50 9.56
C PHE A 97 18.71 3.15 8.94
N PHE A 98 18.66 4.46 8.65
CA PHE A 98 19.80 5.19 8.09
C PHE A 98 20.97 5.30 9.06
N PHE A 99 20.71 5.56 10.35
CA PHE A 99 21.74 5.54 11.39
C PHE A 99 22.45 4.18 11.42
N ARG A 100 21.69 3.09 11.39
CA ARG A 100 22.22 1.73 11.40
C ARG A 100 23.05 1.44 10.15
N MET A 101 22.60 1.87 8.98
CA MET A 101 23.36 1.70 7.74
C MET A 101 24.68 2.48 7.77
N PHE A 102 24.66 3.75 8.22
CA PHE A 102 25.82 4.63 8.23
C PHE A 102 26.90 4.17 9.23
N PHE A 103 26.51 3.87 10.47
CA PHE A 103 27.48 3.56 11.53
C PHE A 103 27.93 2.09 11.56
N TYR A 104 27.06 1.16 11.14
CA TYR A 104 27.38 -0.27 11.23
C TYR A 104 27.65 -0.94 9.89
N GLY A 105 27.36 -0.29 8.75
CA GLY A 105 27.77 -0.75 7.40
C GLY A 105 27.26 -2.14 6.98
N LYS A 106 26.22 -2.67 7.65
CA LYS A 106 25.76 -4.08 7.52
C LYS A 106 24.55 -4.26 6.60
N ALA A 107 24.39 -3.45 5.55
CA ALA A 107 23.30 -3.67 4.61
C ALA A 107 23.49 -5.03 3.89
N ASP A 108 22.45 -5.85 3.86
CA ASP A 108 22.52 -7.17 3.22
C ASP A 108 22.69 -7.01 1.70
N LYS A 109 23.85 -7.41 1.17
CA LYS A 109 24.16 -7.33 -0.26
C LYS A 109 23.17 -8.14 -1.10
N THR A 110 22.61 -9.21 -0.55
CA THR A 110 21.61 -10.05 -1.23
C THR A 110 20.34 -9.26 -1.50
N MET A 111 19.89 -8.49 -0.50
CA MET A 111 18.76 -7.56 -0.64
C MET A 111 19.07 -6.48 -1.67
N LEU A 112 20.18 -5.76 -1.51
CA LEU A 112 20.48 -4.61 -2.38
C LEU A 112 20.71 -4.98 -3.86
N ARG A 113 21.10 -6.24 -4.14
CA ARG A 113 21.32 -6.74 -5.50
C ARG A 113 20.08 -7.31 -6.17
N HIS A 114 18.97 -7.46 -5.44
CA HIS A 114 17.74 -7.96 -6.04
C HIS A 114 17.22 -6.95 -7.08
N PRO A 115 16.81 -7.37 -8.30
CA PRO A 115 16.39 -6.45 -9.36
C PRO A 115 15.31 -5.45 -8.93
N ILE A 116 14.31 -5.91 -8.17
CA ILE A 116 13.26 -5.04 -7.61
C ILE A 116 13.87 -3.98 -6.68
N SER A 117 14.78 -4.37 -5.78
CA SER A 117 15.42 -3.43 -4.84
C SER A 117 16.25 -2.38 -5.58
N ILE A 118 16.96 -2.78 -6.64
CA ILE A 118 17.74 -1.86 -7.47
C ILE A 118 16.81 -0.82 -8.10
N VAL A 119 15.71 -1.24 -8.72
CA VAL A 119 14.77 -0.30 -9.34
C VAL A 119 14.13 0.63 -8.32
N ILE A 120 13.79 0.15 -7.13
CA ILE A 120 13.28 0.99 -6.04
C ILE A 120 14.31 2.03 -5.59
N ILE A 121 15.59 1.65 -5.49
CA ILE A 121 16.66 2.60 -5.14
C ILE A 121 16.81 3.64 -6.25
N LEU A 122 16.84 3.21 -7.51
CA LEU A 122 16.95 4.11 -8.66
C LEU A 122 15.75 5.06 -8.74
N SER A 123 14.54 4.60 -8.42
CA SER A 123 13.34 5.44 -8.41
C SER A 123 13.41 6.50 -7.31
N LEU A 124 13.90 6.15 -6.11
CA LEU A 124 14.14 7.12 -5.03
C LEU A 124 15.23 8.14 -5.39
N VAL A 125 16.33 7.68 -5.98
CA VAL A 125 17.42 8.58 -6.43
C VAL A 125 16.90 9.52 -7.51
N TRP A 126 16.13 9.02 -8.48
CA TRP A 126 15.52 9.87 -9.51
C TRP A 126 14.55 10.88 -8.91
N MET A 127 13.68 10.44 -7.99
CA MET A 127 12.77 11.33 -7.28
C MET A 127 13.54 12.45 -6.57
N LEU A 128 14.63 12.12 -5.86
CA LEU A 128 15.50 13.12 -5.22
C LEU A 128 16.09 14.11 -6.23
N ILE A 129 16.54 13.64 -7.40
CA ILE A 129 17.04 14.51 -8.48
C ILE A 129 15.94 15.48 -8.93
N THR A 130 14.72 14.98 -9.16
CA THR A 130 13.60 15.82 -9.62
C THR A 130 13.15 16.87 -8.61
N VAL A 131 13.44 16.71 -7.32
CA VAL A 131 13.20 17.75 -6.30
C VAL A 131 13.92 19.06 -6.65
N PHE A 132 15.13 18.99 -7.21
CA PHE A 132 15.90 20.18 -7.60
C PHE A 132 15.34 20.92 -8.82
N PHE A 133 14.51 20.25 -9.62
CA PHE A 133 13.85 20.80 -10.81
C PHE A 133 12.36 21.08 -10.57
N SER A 134 11.91 20.96 -9.33
CA SER A 134 10.49 21.10 -8.95
C SER A 134 10.03 22.55 -9.03
N GLU A 135 8.79 22.74 -9.50
CA GLU A 135 8.10 24.03 -9.46
C GLU A 135 7.82 24.47 -8.02
N LEU A 136 7.60 23.51 -7.12
CA LEU A 136 7.34 23.74 -5.70
C LEU A 136 8.30 22.89 -4.84
N PRO A 137 9.57 23.32 -4.67
CA PRO A 137 10.59 22.51 -4.02
C PRO A 137 10.22 22.03 -2.62
N ILE A 138 9.54 22.86 -1.82
CA ILE A 138 9.11 22.50 -0.46
C ILE A 138 8.11 21.34 -0.47
N VAL A 139 7.15 21.36 -1.41
CA VAL A 139 6.16 20.28 -1.59
C VAL A 139 6.88 18.99 -1.98
N SER A 140 7.81 19.08 -2.94
CA SER A 140 8.55 17.91 -3.42
C SER A 140 9.51 17.33 -2.39
N VAL A 141 10.15 18.16 -1.56
CA VAL A 141 10.95 17.67 -0.43
C VAL A 141 10.07 16.89 0.55
N LYS A 142 8.90 17.42 0.93
CA LYS A 142 7.96 16.71 1.82
C LYS A 142 7.50 15.39 1.21
N TYR A 143 7.13 15.39 -0.06
CA TYR A 143 6.70 14.19 -0.78
C TYR A 143 7.82 13.15 -0.85
N PHE A 144 9.05 13.57 -1.15
CA PHE A 144 10.22 12.68 -1.15
C PHE A 144 10.46 12.03 0.21
N PHE A 145 10.43 12.80 1.30
CA PHE A 145 10.58 12.23 2.64
C PHE A 145 9.44 11.29 3.02
N SER A 146 8.20 11.61 2.61
CA SER A 146 7.07 10.71 2.80
C SER A 146 7.27 9.37 2.10
N ARG A 147 7.65 9.42 0.82
CA ARG A 147 8.02 8.23 0.06
C ARG A 147 9.18 7.47 0.71
N LEU A 148 10.18 8.19 1.22
CA LEU A 148 11.38 7.62 1.81
C LEU A 148 11.09 6.83 3.09
N TRP A 149 10.26 7.34 4.02
CA TRP A 149 9.94 6.60 5.24
C TRP A 149 9.09 5.36 4.95
N PHE A 150 8.18 5.42 3.96
CA PHE A 150 7.39 4.26 3.58
C PHE A 150 8.25 3.15 2.97
N VAL A 151 9.13 3.49 2.01
CA VAL A 151 10.01 2.50 1.38
C VAL A 151 11.06 1.98 2.36
N SER A 152 11.68 2.85 3.17
CA SER A 152 12.69 2.43 4.14
C SER A 152 12.14 1.43 5.14
N VAL A 153 10.92 1.66 5.65
CA VAL A 153 10.32 0.82 6.68
C VAL A 153 9.55 -0.36 6.10
N PHE A 154 8.58 -0.12 5.23
CA PHE A 154 7.69 -1.18 4.72
C PHE A 154 8.31 -2.04 3.61
N TYR A 155 9.43 -1.60 3.01
CA TYR A 155 10.20 -2.43 2.09
C TYR A 155 11.51 -2.94 2.73
N PHE A 156 12.48 -2.06 3.03
CA PHE A 156 13.83 -2.50 3.41
C PHE A 156 13.90 -3.12 4.80
N LEU A 157 13.34 -2.48 5.84
CA LEU A 157 13.27 -3.07 7.18
C LEU A 157 12.36 -4.31 7.20
N ALA A 158 11.23 -4.28 6.50
CA ALA A 158 10.35 -5.43 6.36
C ALA A 158 11.07 -6.62 5.71
N LEU A 159 11.86 -6.40 4.66
CA LEU A 159 12.65 -7.44 4.00
C LEU A 159 13.69 -8.07 4.93
N GLU A 160 14.31 -7.28 5.80
CA GLU A 160 15.19 -7.83 6.84
C GLU A 160 14.42 -8.67 7.87
N LEU A 161 13.26 -8.18 8.31
CA LEU A 161 12.36 -8.91 9.20
C LEU A 161 11.93 -10.27 8.59
N PHE A 162 11.67 -10.30 7.28
CA PHE A 162 11.20 -11.48 6.54
C PHE A 162 12.27 -12.54 6.26
N LYS A 163 13.54 -12.30 6.62
CA LYS A 163 14.52 -13.40 6.73
C LYS A 163 14.03 -14.51 7.66
N SER A 164 13.21 -14.16 8.65
CA SER A 164 12.42 -15.12 9.41
C SER A 164 11.07 -15.34 8.74
N TYR A 165 10.83 -16.57 8.30
CA TYR A 165 9.56 -16.98 7.70
C TYR A 165 8.35 -16.77 8.63
N ASN A 166 8.56 -16.86 9.96
CA ASN A 166 7.51 -16.59 10.93
C ASN A 166 7.14 -15.10 11.01
N HIS A 167 8.10 -14.19 10.83
CA HIS A 167 7.80 -12.77 10.85
C HIS A 167 7.06 -12.30 9.60
N LEU A 168 7.32 -12.91 8.44
CA LEU A 168 6.51 -12.75 7.24
C LEU A 168 5.03 -13.03 7.55
N LYS A 169 4.74 -14.18 8.17
CA LYS A 169 3.37 -14.55 8.56
C LYS A 169 2.78 -13.57 9.56
N ARG A 170 3.56 -13.15 10.57
CA ARG A 170 3.11 -12.19 11.58
C ARG A 170 2.79 -10.83 10.97
N TYR A 171 3.55 -10.36 9.98
CA TYR A 171 3.28 -9.11 9.29
C TYR A 171 1.94 -9.12 8.58
N PHE A 172 1.70 -10.19 7.79
CA PHE A 172 0.42 -10.41 7.12
C PHE A 172 -0.74 -10.46 8.12
N TRP A 173 -0.64 -11.26 9.18
CA TRP A 173 -1.71 -11.37 10.18
C TRP A 173 -1.90 -10.10 11.00
N ALA A 174 -0.83 -9.36 11.32
CA ALA A 174 -0.91 -8.09 12.04
C ALA A 174 -1.72 -7.05 11.27
N PHE A 175 -1.42 -6.84 9.99
CA PHE A 175 -2.20 -5.96 9.13
C PHE A 175 -3.63 -6.50 8.92
N GLY A 176 -3.73 -7.81 8.72
CA GLY A 176 -4.99 -8.49 8.44
C GLY A 176 -6.02 -8.39 9.55
N ILE A 177 -5.60 -8.64 10.79
CA ILE A 177 -6.48 -8.59 11.98
C ILE A 177 -6.97 -7.17 12.22
N SER A 178 -6.06 -6.19 12.17
CA SER A 178 -6.41 -4.78 12.37
C SER A 178 -7.34 -4.27 11.27
N LEU A 179 -7.11 -4.64 10.01
CA LEU A 179 -8.02 -4.27 8.91
C LEU A 179 -9.40 -4.92 9.09
N VAL A 180 -9.48 -6.20 9.48
CA VAL A 180 -10.77 -6.86 9.75
C VAL A 180 -11.54 -6.16 10.87
N ILE A 181 -10.86 -5.70 11.93
CA ILE A 181 -11.50 -4.89 12.98
C ILE A 181 -12.13 -3.63 12.37
N VAL A 182 -11.40 -2.92 11.51
CA VAL A 182 -11.91 -1.72 10.82
C VAL A 182 -13.12 -2.07 9.95
N ILE A 183 -13.03 -3.13 9.13
CA ILE A 183 -14.14 -3.57 8.26
C ILE A 183 -15.40 -3.88 9.09
N LEU A 184 -15.25 -4.56 10.21
CA LEU A 184 -16.37 -4.89 11.09
C LEU A 184 -17.00 -3.62 11.69
N ILE A 185 -16.18 -2.68 12.19
CA ILE A 185 -16.66 -1.40 12.72
C ILE A 185 -17.42 -0.63 11.64
N THR A 186 -16.82 -0.49 10.44
CA THR A 186 -17.42 0.21 9.30
C THR A 186 -18.71 -0.45 8.86
N THR A 187 -18.75 -1.79 8.77
CA THR A 187 -19.95 -2.54 8.34
C THR A 187 -21.08 -2.41 9.36
N ILE A 188 -20.78 -2.50 10.66
CA ILE A 188 -21.77 -2.29 11.72
C ILE A 188 -22.31 -0.86 11.65
N LYS A 189 -21.42 0.14 11.52
CA LYS A 189 -21.81 1.54 11.37
C LYS A 189 -22.71 1.75 10.14
N HIS A 190 -22.37 1.13 9.02
CA HIS A 190 -23.13 1.21 7.76
C HIS A 190 -24.50 0.56 7.85
N SER A 191 -24.64 -0.50 8.66
CA SER A 191 -25.93 -1.16 8.90
C SER A 191 -26.97 -0.24 9.55
N PHE A 192 -26.53 0.71 10.41
CA PHE A 192 -27.42 1.72 10.99
C PHE A 192 -27.95 2.72 9.96
N TYR A 193 -27.32 2.80 8.78
CA TYR A 193 -27.78 3.59 7.64
C TYR A 193 -28.43 2.72 6.56
N GLY A 194 -28.84 1.48 6.90
CA GLY A 194 -29.51 0.58 5.97
C GLY A 194 -28.65 0.17 4.76
N PHE A 195 -27.32 0.19 4.90
CA PHE A 195 -26.38 -0.03 3.80
C PHE A 195 -26.55 0.95 2.62
N ASP A 196 -27.04 2.16 2.88
CA ASP A 196 -27.21 3.17 1.84
C ASP A 196 -25.89 3.52 1.12
N ARG A 197 -25.95 3.72 -0.19
CA ARG A 197 -24.76 4.00 -1.02
C ARG A 197 -24.10 5.34 -0.66
N LYS A 198 -24.87 6.39 -0.35
CA LYS A 198 -24.31 7.70 0.04
C LYS A 198 -23.65 7.60 1.41
N ALA A 199 -24.24 6.83 2.33
CA ALA A 199 -23.61 6.51 3.62
C ALA A 199 -22.27 5.79 3.43
N GLY A 200 -22.18 4.84 2.49
CA GLY A 200 -20.97 4.06 2.19
C GLY A 200 -19.72 4.89 1.89
N ILE A 201 -19.88 6.11 1.36
CA ILE A 201 -18.76 7.00 1.00
C ILE A 201 -18.01 7.52 2.22
N TRP A 202 -18.72 7.89 3.29
CA TRP A 202 -18.14 8.55 4.47
C TRP A 202 -18.14 7.66 5.73
N VAL A 203 -18.88 6.55 5.73
CA VAL A 203 -19.00 5.66 6.89
C VAL A 203 -17.68 5.00 7.28
N VAL A 204 -16.72 4.94 6.35
CA VAL A 204 -15.36 4.44 6.52
C VAL A 204 -14.50 5.27 7.50
N GLY A 205 -14.88 6.52 7.75
CA GLY A 205 -14.25 7.36 8.77
C GLY A 205 -14.53 6.86 10.20
N PRO A 206 -13.58 7.03 11.14
CA PRO A 206 -12.41 7.92 11.06
C PRO A 206 -11.13 7.26 10.54
N PHE A 207 -11.12 5.95 10.25
CA PHE A 207 -9.91 5.23 9.89
C PHE A 207 -9.50 5.44 8.42
N PHE A 208 -10.47 5.64 7.54
CA PHE A 208 -10.23 6.00 6.15
C PHE A 208 -11.02 7.26 5.81
N ASN A 209 -10.40 8.17 5.07
CA ASN A 209 -11.06 9.40 4.63
C ASN A 209 -11.84 9.20 3.33
N ASP A 210 -11.54 8.13 2.61
CA ASP A 210 -12.17 7.82 1.34
C ASP A 210 -12.41 6.30 1.17
N HIS A 211 -13.62 5.99 0.72
CA HIS A 211 -14.09 4.62 0.48
C HIS A 211 -13.33 3.88 -0.64
N THR A 212 -12.72 4.60 -1.59
CA THR A 212 -11.90 3.98 -2.65
C THR A 212 -10.54 3.55 -2.12
N VAL A 213 -9.88 4.33 -1.24
CA VAL A 213 -8.67 3.89 -0.52
C VAL A 213 -8.98 2.66 0.34
N TYR A 214 -10.06 2.74 1.14
CA TYR A 214 -10.53 1.66 2.01
C TYR A 214 -10.68 0.35 1.23
N SER A 215 -11.44 0.37 0.13
CA SER A 215 -11.68 -0.83 -0.68
C SER A 215 -10.46 -1.29 -1.48
N ALA A 216 -9.55 -0.40 -1.88
CA ALA A 216 -8.30 -0.77 -2.53
C ALA A 216 -7.37 -1.54 -1.58
N VAL A 217 -7.25 -1.09 -0.32
CA VAL A 217 -6.44 -1.75 0.72
C VAL A 217 -7.01 -3.14 1.06
N ILE A 218 -8.34 -3.27 1.15
CA ILE A 218 -9.01 -4.56 1.35
C ILE A 218 -8.77 -5.49 0.16
N SER A 219 -8.90 -4.98 -1.07
CA SER A 219 -8.65 -5.76 -2.29
C SER A 219 -7.21 -6.28 -2.36
N LEU A 220 -6.25 -5.48 -1.89
CA LEU A 220 -4.83 -5.80 -1.89
C LEU A 220 -4.47 -6.97 -0.95
N ILE A 221 -5.11 -7.08 0.22
CA ILE A 221 -4.85 -8.18 1.18
C ILE A 221 -5.78 -9.39 1.00
N ALA A 222 -6.98 -9.21 0.44
CA ALA A 222 -7.97 -10.30 0.35
C ALA A 222 -7.43 -11.60 -0.30
N PRO A 223 -6.69 -11.57 -1.44
CA PRO A 223 -6.14 -12.79 -2.03
C PRO A 223 -5.18 -13.57 -1.12
N MET A 224 -4.53 -12.91 -0.16
CA MET A 224 -3.67 -13.56 0.82
C MET A 224 -4.47 -14.40 1.82
N PHE A 225 -5.67 -13.97 2.21
CA PHE A 225 -6.56 -14.78 3.05
C PHE A 225 -7.09 -16.01 2.31
N LEU A 226 -7.38 -15.87 1.02
CA LEU A 226 -7.73 -17.01 0.17
C LEU A 226 -6.55 -18.00 0.05
N ALA A 227 -5.32 -17.50 -0.19
CA ALA A 227 -4.12 -18.33 -0.15
C ALA A 227 -3.98 -19.09 1.18
N TRP A 228 -4.21 -18.41 2.30
CA TRP A 228 -4.13 -19.01 3.62
C TRP A 228 -5.21 -20.07 3.86
N ALA A 229 -6.46 -19.83 3.42
CA ALA A 229 -7.56 -20.79 3.51
C ALA A 229 -7.28 -22.10 2.74
N LEU A 230 -6.56 -21.98 1.62
CA LEU A 230 -6.14 -23.10 0.78
C LEU A 230 -4.84 -23.77 1.26
N ASN A 231 -4.17 -23.25 2.30
CA ASN A 231 -2.93 -23.82 2.82
C ASN A 231 -3.21 -25.12 3.59
N THR A 232 -3.00 -26.27 2.95
CA THR A 232 -3.20 -27.59 3.56
C THR A 232 -2.20 -27.92 4.68
N LYS A 233 -1.11 -27.14 4.85
CA LYS A 233 -0.19 -27.30 5.98
C LYS A 233 -0.70 -26.63 7.27
N ALA A 234 -1.62 -25.68 7.15
CA ALA A 234 -2.24 -25.03 8.30
C ALA A 234 -3.32 -25.93 8.92
N SER A 235 -3.57 -25.75 10.22
CA SER A 235 -4.67 -26.43 10.91
C SER A 235 -6.02 -26.07 10.29
N ILE A 236 -7.01 -26.95 10.39
CA ILE A 236 -8.36 -26.68 9.87
C ILE A 236 -8.96 -25.39 10.45
N GLN A 237 -8.75 -25.13 11.74
CA GLN A 237 -9.18 -23.90 12.40
C GLN A 237 -8.53 -22.67 11.77
N SER A 238 -7.22 -22.71 11.52
CA SER A 238 -6.50 -21.60 10.88
C SER A 238 -6.96 -21.35 9.45
N ARG A 239 -7.33 -22.41 8.72
CA ARG A 239 -7.89 -22.31 7.37
C ARG A 239 -9.29 -21.71 7.38
N LEU A 240 -10.13 -22.10 8.34
CA LEU A 240 -11.47 -21.51 8.52
C LEU A 240 -11.39 -20.05 8.91
N ILE A 241 -10.42 -19.65 9.74
CA ILE A 241 -10.15 -18.24 10.04
C ILE A 241 -9.73 -17.50 8.76
N GLY A 242 -8.83 -18.08 7.95
CA GLY A 242 -8.46 -17.51 6.65
C GLY A 242 -9.68 -17.32 5.72
N LEU A 243 -10.57 -18.32 5.65
CA LEU A 243 -11.79 -18.24 4.84
C LEU A 243 -12.76 -17.18 5.37
N ALA A 244 -12.93 -17.09 6.70
CA ALA A 244 -13.77 -16.07 7.32
C ALA A 244 -13.22 -14.65 7.06
N PHE A 245 -11.91 -14.46 7.18
CA PHE A 245 -11.27 -13.18 6.89
C PHE A 245 -11.43 -12.83 5.40
N PHE A 246 -11.26 -13.80 4.50
CA PHE A 246 -11.54 -13.59 3.08
C PHE A 246 -12.98 -13.13 2.84
N ALA A 247 -13.98 -13.81 3.43
CA ALA A 247 -15.38 -13.45 3.30
C ALA A 247 -15.69 -12.04 3.86
N ILE A 248 -15.12 -11.67 5.00
CA ILE A 248 -15.25 -10.32 5.57
C ILE A 248 -14.66 -9.26 4.63
N ASN A 249 -13.50 -9.54 4.01
CA ASN A 249 -12.89 -8.64 3.04
C ASN A 249 -13.79 -8.48 1.79
N ILE A 250 -14.40 -9.56 1.28
CA ILE A 250 -15.39 -9.46 0.20
C ILE A 250 -16.56 -8.56 0.58
N ALA A 251 -17.12 -8.73 1.78
CA ALA A 251 -18.21 -7.90 2.26
C ALA A 251 -17.80 -6.42 2.32
N GLY A 252 -16.60 -6.12 2.84
CA GLY A 252 -16.06 -4.76 2.87
C GLY A 252 -15.89 -4.14 1.48
N ILE A 253 -15.43 -4.91 0.49
CA ILE A 253 -15.31 -4.47 -0.92
C ILE A 253 -16.70 -4.18 -1.51
N LEU A 254 -17.68 -5.05 -1.29
CA LEU A 254 -19.03 -4.89 -1.84
C LEU A 254 -19.74 -3.67 -1.22
N PHE A 255 -19.73 -3.53 0.10
CA PHE A 255 -20.39 -2.43 0.80
C PHE A 255 -19.67 -1.08 0.66
N SER A 256 -18.43 -1.06 0.14
CA SER A 256 -17.76 0.18 -0.23
C SER A 256 -18.36 0.86 -1.47
N TYR A 257 -19.05 0.12 -2.35
CA TYR A 257 -19.55 0.61 -3.64
C TYR A 257 -18.48 1.17 -4.60
N SER A 258 -17.20 0.88 -4.40
CA SER A 258 -16.11 1.26 -5.32
C SER A 258 -16.01 0.31 -6.51
N ARG A 259 -16.51 0.74 -7.67
CA ARG A 259 -16.45 -0.02 -8.94
C ARG A 259 -15.01 -0.36 -9.35
N ALA A 260 -14.09 0.59 -9.19
CA ALA A 260 -12.68 0.39 -9.50
C ALA A 260 -12.08 -0.77 -8.68
N SER A 261 -12.45 -0.86 -7.40
CA SER A 261 -12.01 -1.93 -6.52
C SER A 261 -12.57 -3.29 -6.95
N TRP A 262 -13.83 -3.37 -7.37
CA TRP A 262 -14.43 -4.62 -7.86
C TRP A 262 -13.69 -5.15 -9.09
N VAL A 263 -13.47 -4.29 -10.09
CA VAL A 263 -12.74 -4.66 -11.32
C VAL A 263 -11.34 -5.13 -10.99
N SER A 264 -10.59 -4.36 -10.18
CA SER A 264 -9.24 -4.73 -9.80
C SER A 264 -9.18 -6.02 -8.97
N PHE A 265 -10.15 -6.24 -8.09
CA PHE A 265 -10.20 -7.42 -7.23
C PHE A 265 -10.47 -8.70 -8.05
N PHE A 266 -11.44 -8.67 -8.96
CA PHE A 266 -11.70 -9.81 -9.85
C PHE A 266 -10.52 -10.08 -10.80
N ALA A 267 -9.83 -9.04 -11.27
CA ALA A 267 -8.61 -9.20 -12.05
C ALA A 267 -7.52 -9.92 -11.24
N GLY A 268 -7.31 -9.55 -9.97
CA GLY A 268 -6.39 -10.23 -9.06
C GLY A 268 -6.80 -11.67 -8.73
N LEU A 269 -8.10 -11.94 -8.52
CA LEU A 269 -8.60 -13.31 -8.37
C LEU A 269 -8.37 -14.14 -9.64
N GLY A 270 -8.52 -13.55 -10.81
CA GLY A 270 -8.14 -14.18 -12.08
C GLY A 270 -6.69 -14.62 -12.06
N VAL A 271 -5.76 -13.72 -11.74
CA VAL A 271 -4.33 -14.05 -11.58
C VAL A 271 -4.11 -15.13 -10.52
N PHE A 272 -4.79 -15.05 -9.38
CA PHE A 272 -4.73 -16.04 -8.32
C PHE A 272 -5.04 -17.45 -8.85
N PHE A 273 -6.19 -17.63 -9.51
CA PHE A 273 -6.62 -18.93 -10.00
C PHE A 273 -5.77 -19.41 -11.18
N LEU A 274 -5.36 -18.51 -12.09
CA LEU A 274 -4.44 -18.84 -13.18
C LEU A 274 -3.13 -19.42 -12.62
N MET A 275 -2.57 -18.81 -11.58
CA MET A 275 -1.35 -19.30 -10.94
C MET A 275 -1.58 -20.57 -10.12
N TYR A 276 -2.66 -20.62 -9.34
CA TYR A 276 -3.01 -21.77 -8.49
C TYR A 276 -3.22 -23.05 -9.30
N PHE A 277 -3.97 -22.96 -10.42
CA PHE A 277 -4.20 -24.07 -11.33
C PHE A 277 -3.10 -24.26 -12.38
N LYS A 278 -2.05 -23.42 -12.38
CA LYS A 278 -0.93 -23.45 -13.32
C LYS A 278 -1.39 -23.40 -14.79
N VAL A 279 -2.36 -22.56 -15.08
CA VAL A 279 -2.88 -22.37 -16.44
C VAL A 279 -1.75 -21.80 -17.32
N LYS A 280 -1.47 -22.47 -18.44
CA LYS A 280 -0.41 -22.05 -19.36
C LYS A 280 -0.82 -20.73 -20.03
N ALA A 281 0.13 -19.79 -20.17
CA ALA A 281 -0.09 -18.48 -20.78
C ALA A 281 -0.74 -18.55 -22.18
N ARG A 282 -0.46 -19.61 -22.97
CA ARG A 282 -1.08 -19.86 -24.27
C ARG A 282 -2.60 -19.94 -24.27
N TYR A 283 -3.22 -20.26 -23.13
CA TYR A 283 -4.68 -20.29 -22.97
C TYR A 283 -5.24 -18.95 -22.46
N VAL A 284 -4.41 -18.17 -21.77
CA VAL A 284 -4.80 -16.87 -21.19
C VAL A 284 -4.84 -15.77 -22.25
N LEU A 285 -3.82 -15.74 -23.13
CA LEU A 285 -3.71 -14.76 -24.21
C LEU A 285 -4.93 -14.70 -25.15
N PRO A 286 -5.47 -15.82 -25.66
CA PRO A 286 -6.66 -15.77 -26.51
C PRO A 286 -7.92 -15.33 -25.76
N ILE A 287 -8.08 -15.67 -24.48
CA ILE A 287 -9.22 -15.22 -23.66
C ILE A 287 -9.12 -13.71 -23.43
N LEU A 288 -7.94 -13.19 -23.08
CA LEU A 288 -7.73 -11.76 -22.91
C LEU A 288 -7.94 -11.00 -24.21
N ALA A 289 -7.44 -11.54 -25.34
CA ALA A 289 -7.68 -10.98 -26.66
C ALA A 289 -9.18 -10.97 -27.01
N LEU A 290 -9.92 -12.04 -26.72
CA LEU A 290 -11.38 -12.10 -26.94
C LEU A 290 -12.14 -11.10 -26.08
N VAL A 291 -11.75 -10.91 -24.81
CA VAL A 291 -12.36 -9.89 -23.93
C VAL A 291 -12.09 -8.48 -24.44
N ILE A 292 -10.86 -8.20 -24.86
CA ILE A 292 -10.49 -6.89 -25.44
C ILE A 292 -11.23 -6.66 -26.76
N ILE A 293 -11.21 -7.63 -27.67
CA ILE A 293 -11.93 -7.57 -28.95
C ILE A 293 -13.43 -7.39 -28.70
N GLY A 294 -14.02 -8.12 -27.74
CA GLY A 294 -15.40 -7.94 -27.34
C GLY A 294 -15.67 -6.53 -26.82
N ALA A 295 -14.85 -6.01 -25.91
CA ALA A 295 -15.00 -4.65 -25.38
C ALA A 295 -14.92 -3.57 -26.48
N PHE A 296 -14.01 -3.72 -27.46
CA PHE A 296 -13.91 -2.83 -28.61
C PHE A 296 -15.07 -3.01 -29.60
N SER A 297 -15.51 -4.24 -29.86
CA SER A 297 -16.57 -4.54 -30.82
C SER A 297 -17.94 -4.06 -30.34
N PHE A 298 -18.16 -4.10 -29.02
CA PHE A 298 -19.41 -3.64 -28.39
C PHE A 298 -19.27 -2.27 -27.74
N GLN A 299 -18.24 -1.48 -28.10
CA GLN A 299 -17.96 -0.20 -27.44
C GLN A 299 -19.16 0.76 -27.54
N LYS A 300 -19.84 0.81 -28.70
CA LYS A 300 -21.01 1.66 -28.91
C LYS A 300 -22.23 1.18 -28.14
N GLU A 301 -22.46 -0.11 -28.07
CA GLU A 301 -23.57 -0.72 -27.35
C GLU A 301 -23.38 -0.61 -25.84
N ILE A 302 -22.13 -0.74 -25.36
CA ILE A 302 -21.75 -0.45 -23.98
C ILE A 302 -22.00 1.03 -23.68
N GLN A 303 -21.59 1.93 -24.57
CA GLN A 303 -21.85 3.36 -24.43
C GLN A 303 -23.35 3.68 -24.43
N ILE A 304 -24.13 3.13 -25.35
CA ILE A 304 -25.59 3.29 -25.42
C ILE A 304 -26.29 2.65 -24.22
N ALA A 305 -25.82 1.52 -23.70
CA ALA A 305 -26.38 0.89 -22.50
C ALA A 305 -26.08 1.69 -21.22
N LEU A 306 -24.93 2.37 -21.18
CA LEU A 306 -24.58 3.32 -20.14
C LEU A 306 -25.45 4.59 -20.25
N GLU A 307 -25.69 5.10 -21.47
CA GLU A 307 -26.53 6.28 -21.75
C GLU A 307 -28.04 5.99 -21.56
N LYS A 308 -28.55 4.80 -21.92
CA LYS A 308 -29.96 4.40 -21.70
C LYS A 308 -30.30 4.24 -20.22
N ASN A 309 -29.36 3.74 -19.42
CA ASN A 309 -29.51 3.73 -17.95
C ASN A 309 -29.54 5.15 -17.34
N GLN A 310 -29.21 6.19 -18.12
CA GLN A 310 -29.31 7.59 -17.70
C GLN A 310 -30.64 8.26 -18.11
N GLN A 311 -31.37 7.73 -19.11
CA GLN A 311 -32.55 8.41 -19.68
C GLN A 311 -33.93 7.79 -19.36
N GLU A 312 -34.04 6.52 -18.97
CA GLU A 312 -35.33 5.91 -18.59
C GLU A 312 -35.61 6.00 -17.08
N SER A 313 -36.10 7.15 -16.60
CA SER A 313 -36.77 7.26 -15.30
C SER A 313 -37.68 8.49 -15.22
N SER A 314 -38.60 8.65 -16.17
CA SER A 314 -39.72 9.59 -16.06
C SER A 314 -40.71 9.11 -14.98
N GLY A 315 -40.55 9.62 -13.76
CA GLY A 315 -41.39 9.33 -12.60
C GLY A 315 -41.17 10.37 -11.48
N ASP A 316 -42.16 11.25 -11.34
CA ASP A 316 -42.14 12.63 -10.81
C ASP A 316 -41.88 12.82 -9.29
N PHE A 317 -41.12 11.93 -8.65
CA PHE A 317 -40.68 12.09 -7.25
C PHE A 317 -39.26 11.56 -6.99
N MET A 318 -38.69 10.83 -7.96
CA MET A 318 -37.38 10.19 -7.88
C MET A 318 -36.28 11.00 -8.59
N GLU A 319 -36.64 12.04 -9.36
CA GLU A 319 -35.71 12.85 -10.17
C GLU A 319 -34.72 13.67 -9.35
N HIS A 320 -35.11 14.22 -8.20
CA HIS A 320 -34.17 14.98 -7.36
C HIS A 320 -33.15 14.10 -6.62
N PHE A 321 -33.46 12.83 -6.36
CA PHE A 321 -32.55 11.92 -5.64
C PHE A 321 -31.65 11.10 -6.55
N LYS A 322 -32.10 10.77 -7.78
CA LYS A 322 -31.29 10.06 -8.78
C LYS A 322 -30.41 10.98 -9.61
N SER A 323 -30.84 12.22 -9.90
CA SER A 323 -30.00 13.18 -10.62
C SER A 323 -28.70 13.46 -9.85
N ILE A 324 -28.76 13.70 -8.55
CA ILE A 324 -27.56 14.00 -7.75
C ILE A 324 -26.57 12.81 -7.75
N SER A 325 -27.05 11.56 -7.67
CA SER A 325 -26.16 10.39 -7.59
C SER A 325 -25.56 9.99 -8.95
N ASN A 326 -26.30 10.12 -10.06
CA ASN A 326 -25.78 9.91 -11.41
C ASN A 326 -24.87 11.07 -11.83
N VAL A 327 -25.29 12.33 -11.61
CA VAL A 327 -24.48 13.52 -11.93
C VAL A 327 -23.13 13.47 -11.20
N THR A 328 -23.10 13.05 -9.92
CA THR A 328 -21.82 12.93 -9.19
C THR A 328 -20.93 11.82 -9.75
N SER A 329 -21.51 10.68 -10.12
CA SER A 329 -20.77 9.54 -10.70
C SER A 329 -20.21 9.89 -12.08
N ASP A 330 -20.98 10.57 -12.92
CA ASP A 330 -20.59 10.95 -14.27
C ASP A 330 -19.59 12.11 -14.25
N ALA A 331 -19.81 13.11 -13.38
CA ALA A 331 -18.82 14.15 -13.10
C ALA A 331 -17.50 13.56 -12.58
N SER A 332 -17.53 12.57 -11.68
CA SER A 332 -16.31 11.95 -11.16
C SER A 332 -15.50 11.22 -12.22
N ASN A 333 -16.14 10.52 -13.17
CA ASN A 333 -15.42 9.84 -14.25
C ASN A 333 -14.87 10.84 -15.28
N LEU A 334 -15.65 11.87 -15.63
CA LEU A 334 -15.21 12.91 -16.57
C LEU A 334 -14.06 13.74 -15.99
N GLU A 335 -14.11 14.05 -14.70
CA GLU A 335 -13.04 14.75 -13.99
C GLU A 335 -11.73 13.95 -14.00
N ARG A 336 -11.78 12.60 -13.91
CA ARG A 336 -10.57 11.77 -14.08
C ARG A 336 -9.98 11.90 -15.48
N ILE A 337 -10.81 11.90 -16.52
CA ILE A 337 -10.36 12.08 -17.90
C ILE A 337 -9.68 13.46 -18.07
N ASN A 338 -10.30 14.52 -17.54
CA ASN A 338 -9.73 15.86 -17.53
C ASN A 338 -8.35 15.89 -16.85
N ARG A 339 -8.23 15.26 -15.68
CA ARG A 339 -6.97 15.14 -14.93
C ARG A 339 -5.91 14.36 -15.70
N TRP A 340 -6.28 13.27 -16.36
CA TRP A 340 -5.35 12.50 -17.18
C TRP A 340 -4.85 13.28 -18.39
N LYS A 341 -5.74 13.98 -19.10
CA LYS A 341 -5.34 14.88 -20.20
C LYS A 341 -4.43 15.99 -19.69
N SER A 342 -4.72 16.56 -18.52
CA SER A 342 -3.86 17.56 -17.87
C SER A 342 -2.49 16.99 -17.50
N ALA A 343 -2.41 15.75 -17.02
CA ALA A 343 -1.16 15.07 -16.72
C ALA A 343 -0.29 14.86 -17.96
N ILE A 344 -0.91 14.50 -19.09
CA ILE A 344 -0.21 14.35 -20.37
C ILE A 344 0.33 15.69 -20.85
N LYS A 345 -0.48 16.76 -20.82
CA LYS A 345 -0.01 18.11 -21.21
C LYS A 345 1.12 18.62 -20.31
N LEU A 346 1.03 18.40 -18.99
CA LEU A 346 2.11 18.72 -18.05
C LEU A 346 3.41 17.98 -18.43
N TRP A 347 3.30 16.70 -18.79
CA TRP A 347 4.44 15.92 -19.24
C TRP A 347 5.03 16.44 -20.56
N GLU A 348 4.21 16.84 -21.53
CA GLU A 348 4.67 17.39 -22.82
C GLU A 348 5.54 18.64 -22.63
N GLU A 349 5.26 19.47 -21.62
CA GLU A 349 6.06 20.66 -21.26
C GLU A 349 7.41 20.31 -20.60
N ARG A 350 7.44 19.30 -19.72
CA ARG A 350 8.65 18.89 -18.98
C ARG A 350 8.85 17.37 -19.03
N PRO A 351 9.21 16.79 -20.20
CA PRO A 351 9.11 15.36 -20.44
C PRO A 351 10.10 14.49 -19.67
N VAL A 352 11.22 15.07 -19.22
CA VAL A 352 12.28 14.34 -18.50
C VAL A 352 12.14 14.50 -17.00
N THR A 353 12.18 15.71 -16.47
CA THR A 353 12.21 15.96 -15.01
C THR A 353 10.83 16.13 -14.38
N GLY A 354 9.80 16.36 -15.19
CA GLY A 354 8.45 16.68 -14.72
C GLY A 354 8.39 18.01 -13.95
N TRP A 355 7.27 18.20 -13.24
CA TRP A 355 6.98 19.40 -12.46
C TRP A 355 7.40 19.33 -10.98
N GLY A 356 7.96 18.20 -10.56
CA GLY A 356 8.34 17.92 -9.18
C GLY A 356 7.42 16.90 -8.49
N PRO A 357 7.96 16.02 -7.64
CA PRO A 357 7.16 15.09 -6.84
C PRO A 357 6.06 15.78 -6.02
N GLY A 358 4.84 15.26 -6.05
CA GLY A 358 3.70 15.76 -5.29
C GLY A 358 3.16 17.14 -5.72
N THR A 359 3.64 17.71 -6.83
CA THR A 359 3.23 19.06 -7.26
C THR A 359 2.01 19.08 -8.16
N TYR A 360 1.57 17.92 -8.69
CA TYR A 360 0.50 17.85 -9.70
C TYR A 360 -0.73 18.67 -9.30
N GLN A 361 -1.21 18.52 -8.07
CA GLN A 361 -2.41 19.21 -7.57
C GLN A 361 -2.33 20.73 -7.63
N PHE A 362 -1.12 21.29 -7.56
CA PHE A 362 -0.91 22.73 -7.54
C PHE A 362 -0.69 23.33 -8.94
N VAL A 363 -0.31 22.51 -9.92
CA VAL A 363 0.15 22.99 -11.23
C VAL A 363 -0.75 22.58 -12.40
N TYR A 364 -1.69 21.65 -12.19
CA TYR A 364 -2.49 21.10 -13.30
C TYR A 364 -3.62 22.02 -13.78
N ALA A 365 -4.06 22.98 -12.97
CA ALA A 365 -5.22 23.84 -13.26
C ALA A 365 -5.17 24.54 -14.64
N PRO A 366 -4.04 25.16 -15.07
CA PRO A 366 -3.94 25.78 -16.39
C PRO A 366 -4.00 24.79 -17.57
N TYR A 367 -3.84 23.49 -17.32
CA TYR A 367 -3.78 22.45 -18.34
C TYR A 367 -5.12 21.71 -18.51
N GLN A 368 -6.12 22.02 -17.67
CA GLN A 368 -7.46 21.46 -17.81
C GLN A 368 -8.07 21.77 -19.17
N VAL A 369 -8.88 20.84 -19.67
CA VAL A 369 -9.58 20.98 -20.95
C VAL A 369 -10.98 21.50 -20.65
N SER A 370 -11.35 22.65 -21.24
CA SER A 370 -12.64 23.32 -20.98
C SER A 370 -13.85 22.42 -21.24
N GLU A 371 -13.75 21.53 -22.22
CA GLU A 371 -14.79 20.57 -22.60
C GLU A 371 -14.99 19.43 -21.59
N ASP A 372 -13.97 19.13 -20.78
CA ASP A 372 -14.01 18.07 -19.75
C ASP A 372 -14.20 18.63 -18.33
N LEU A 373 -14.44 19.93 -18.17
CA LEU A 373 -14.72 20.53 -16.87
C LEU A 373 -16.06 20.06 -16.30
N THR A 374 -16.09 19.84 -15.00
CA THR A 374 -17.25 19.32 -14.27
C THR A 374 -17.59 20.21 -13.08
N ILE A 375 -18.73 19.93 -12.45
CA ILE A 375 -19.14 20.62 -11.21
C ILE A 375 -18.16 20.43 -10.04
N ILE A 376 -17.23 19.47 -10.12
CA ILE A 376 -16.22 19.18 -9.10
C ILE A 376 -14.79 19.57 -9.54
N SER A 377 -14.62 20.21 -10.70
CA SER A 377 -13.33 20.73 -11.13
C SER A 377 -12.88 21.87 -10.21
N THR A 378 -11.60 21.89 -9.85
CA THR A 378 -11.00 22.92 -8.98
C THR A 378 -9.76 23.53 -9.63
N ASN A 379 -9.49 24.78 -9.26
CA ASN A 379 -8.26 25.49 -9.59
C ASN A 379 -7.41 25.84 -8.34
N VAL A 380 -7.88 25.46 -7.14
CA VAL A 380 -7.28 25.90 -5.86
C VAL A 380 -6.38 24.85 -5.20
N GLY A 381 -6.02 23.79 -5.93
CA GLY A 381 -5.04 22.78 -5.49
C GLY A 381 -5.40 22.03 -4.21
N ASP A 382 -6.71 21.90 -3.95
CA ASP A 382 -7.30 21.43 -2.71
C ASP A 382 -7.91 20.02 -2.80
N VAL A 383 -8.13 19.49 -4.01
CA VAL A 383 -8.76 18.17 -4.23
C VAL A 383 -8.21 17.39 -5.44
N GLY A 384 -7.03 17.77 -5.98
CA GLY A 384 -6.62 17.40 -7.33
C GLY A 384 -5.39 16.49 -7.47
N ASN A 385 -5.46 15.17 -7.30
CA ASN A 385 -4.38 14.28 -7.77
C ASN A 385 -4.67 13.76 -9.20
N ALA A 386 -3.66 13.20 -9.86
CA ALA A 386 -3.81 12.67 -11.23
C ALA A 386 -4.74 11.44 -11.31
N HIS A 387 -5.20 10.88 -10.18
CA HIS A 387 -5.96 9.64 -10.09
C HIS A 387 -5.32 8.50 -10.89
N SER A 388 -4.00 8.38 -10.80
CA SER A 388 -3.25 7.33 -11.49
C SER A 388 -1.85 7.20 -10.91
N GLU A 389 -1.50 6.01 -10.44
CA GLU A 389 -0.13 5.65 -10.06
C GLU A 389 0.85 5.65 -11.25
N TYR A 390 0.34 5.77 -12.49
CA TYR A 390 1.14 5.82 -13.70
C TYR A 390 1.28 7.27 -14.22
N LEU A 391 0.16 7.99 -14.38
CA LEU A 391 0.19 9.35 -14.91
C LEU A 391 0.71 10.38 -13.89
N GLY A 392 0.57 10.12 -12.59
CA GLY A 392 1.17 10.95 -11.54
C GLY A 392 2.69 11.07 -11.71
N PRO A 393 3.45 9.96 -11.64
CA PRO A 393 4.89 9.99 -11.88
C PRO A 393 5.29 10.55 -13.26
N LEU A 394 4.47 10.33 -14.31
CA LEU A 394 4.72 10.87 -15.64
C LEU A 394 4.71 12.42 -15.64
N ALA A 395 3.71 13.04 -15.01
CA ALA A 395 3.61 14.50 -14.93
C ALA A 395 4.62 15.10 -13.94
N GLU A 396 4.82 14.44 -12.80
CA GLU A 396 5.60 14.99 -11.68
C GLU A 396 7.11 14.74 -11.80
N THR A 397 7.50 13.60 -12.37
CA THR A 397 8.91 13.15 -12.44
C THR A 397 9.34 12.73 -13.84
N GLY A 398 8.50 13.07 -14.85
CA GLY A 398 8.72 12.80 -16.26
C GLY A 398 8.66 11.34 -16.65
N LEU A 399 9.02 11.07 -17.91
CA LEU A 399 9.07 9.72 -18.47
C LEU A 399 9.95 8.75 -17.66
N PRO A 400 11.13 9.14 -17.11
CA PRO A 400 11.92 8.24 -16.29
C PRO A 400 11.18 7.80 -15.02
N GLY A 401 10.37 8.68 -14.41
CA GLY A 401 9.51 8.33 -13.27
C GLY A 401 8.52 7.23 -13.60
N LEU A 402 7.79 7.37 -14.70
CA LEU A 402 6.86 6.35 -15.21
C LEU A 402 7.60 5.03 -15.52
N ILE A 403 8.79 5.11 -16.12
CA ILE A 403 9.62 3.93 -16.43
C ILE A 403 10.00 3.21 -15.13
N PHE A 404 10.49 3.90 -14.11
CA PHE A 404 10.84 3.27 -12.84
C PHE A 404 9.64 2.61 -12.16
N TYR A 405 8.49 3.28 -12.11
CA TYR A 405 7.26 2.66 -11.58
C TYR A 405 6.87 1.41 -12.38
N SER A 406 6.87 1.51 -13.71
CA SER A 406 6.57 0.37 -14.60
C SER A 406 7.54 -0.79 -14.40
N LEU A 407 8.84 -0.52 -14.20
CA LEU A 407 9.84 -1.54 -13.92
C LEU A 407 9.62 -2.21 -12.56
N ILE A 408 9.15 -1.49 -11.54
CA ILE A 408 8.75 -2.09 -10.25
C ILE A 408 7.60 -3.08 -10.48
N VAL A 409 6.58 -2.68 -11.23
CA VAL A 409 5.43 -3.55 -11.60
C VAL A 409 5.92 -4.79 -12.36
N ILE A 410 6.69 -4.59 -13.42
CA ILE A 410 7.19 -5.67 -14.31
C ILE A 410 8.06 -6.66 -13.52
N PHE A 411 9.06 -6.19 -12.77
CA PHE A 411 9.93 -7.11 -12.03
C PHE A 411 9.20 -7.81 -10.89
N THR A 412 8.19 -7.18 -10.29
CA THR A 412 7.33 -7.83 -9.30
C THR A 412 6.52 -8.96 -9.93
N LEU A 413 5.90 -8.73 -11.10
CA LEU A 413 5.18 -9.75 -11.86
C LEU A 413 6.09 -10.91 -12.25
N ILE A 414 7.25 -10.61 -12.83
CA ILE A 414 8.24 -11.62 -13.21
C ILE A 414 8.66 -12.45 -11.99
N THR A 415 8.96 -11.80 -10.87
CA THR A 415 9.43 -12.49 -9.66
C THR A 415 8.34 -13.39 -9.07
N GLY A 416 7.11 -12.89 -8.90
CA GLY A 416 6.02 -13.68 -8.35
C GLY A 416 5.59 -14.85 -9.25
N ILE A 417 5.56 -14.66 -10.58
CA ILE A 417 5.29 -15.75 -11.53
C ILE A 417 6.40 -16.80 -11.46
N ARG A 418 7.67 -16.37 -11.44
CA ARG A 418 8.82 -17.28 -11.31
C ARG A 418 8.75 -18.08 -10.01
N LEU A 419 8.42 -17.44 -8.89
CA LEU A 419 8.27 -18.11 -7.59
C LEU A 419 7.18 -19.19 -7.61
N ASN A 420 6.08 -18.99 -8.33
CA ASN A 420 5.04 -20.00 -8.48
C ASN A 420 5.54 -21.30 -9.13
N HIS A 421 6.53 -21.20 -10.02
CA HIS A 421 7.15 -22.35 -10.66
C HIS A 421 8.35 -22.91 -9.88
N LYS A 422 9.13 -22.02 -9.24
CA LYS A 422 10.37 -22.35 -8.53
C LYS A 422 10.11 -23.03 -7.19
N LEU A 423 9.15 -22.54 -6.40
CA LEU A 423 8.92 -23.01 -5.02
C LEU A 423 8.20 -24.37 -4.99
N LYS A 424 8.85 -25.35 -4.34
CA LYS A 424 8.31 -26.68 -4.03
C LYS A 424 7.46 -26.66 -2.77
N ASP A 425 7.86 -25.87 -1.77
CA ASP A 425 7.06 -25.70 -0.55
C ASP A 425 5.67 -25.13 -0.86
N LYS A 426 4.62 -25.89 -0.55
CA LYS A 426 3.23 -25.52 -0.88
C LYS A 426 2.77 -24.24 -0.18
N GLU A 427 3.19 -24.01 1.07
CA GLU A 427 2.79 -22.83 1.84
C GLU A 427 3.48 -21.58 1.29
N ALA A 428 4.79 -21.63 1.09
CA ALA A 428 5.57 -20.52 0.52
C ALA A 428 5.06 -20.17 -0.89
N ARG A 429 4.73 -21.18 -1.70
CA ARG A 429 4.14 -20.96 -3.03
C ARG A 429 2.77 -20.29 -2.94
N LEU A 430 1.89 -20.73 -2.04
CA LEU A 430 0.57 -20.11 -1.85
C LEU A 430 0.68 -18.66 -1.38
N ILE A 431 1.62 -18.37 -0.47
CA ILE A 431 1.93 -17.00 -0.04
C ILE A 431 2.39 -16.16 -1.25
N ALA A 432 3.28 -16.68 -2.10
CA ALA A 432 3.71 -15.97 -3.31
C ALA A 432 2.54 -15.70 -4.28
N ILE A 433 1.66 -16.68 -4.50
CA ILE A 433 0.44 -16.52 -5.31
C ILE A 433 -0.46 -15.43 -4.72
N GLY A 434 -0.74 -15.49 -3.41
CA GLY A 434 -1.58 -14.50 -2.72
C GLY A 434 -0.98 -13.10 -2.78
N CYS A 435 0.33 -12.95 -2.57
CA CYS A 435 1.02 -11.66 -2.62
C CYS A 435 0.94 -11.08 -4.03
N LEU A 436 1.21 -11.88 -5.06
CA LEU A 436 1.19 -11.39 -6.43
C LEU A 436 -0.24 -11.06 -6.88
N ALA A 437 -1.22 -11.90 -6.54
CA ALA A 437 -2.62 -11.63 -6.85
C ALA A 437 -3.11 -10.34 -6.19
N GLY A 438 -2.77 -10.12 -4.91
CA GLY A 438 -3.04 -8.87 -4.21
C GLY A 438 -2.38 -7.67 -4.89
N LEU A 439 -1.07 -7.74 -5.14
CA LEU A 439 -0.35 -6.65 -5.83
C LEU A 439 -0.93 -6.37 -7.22
N PHE A 440 -1.39 -7.40 -7.94
CA PHE A 440 -2.07 -7.26 -9.21
C PHE A 440 -3.39 -6.50 -9.09
N THR A 441 -4.17 -6.68 -8.00
CA THR A 441 -5.33 -5.81 -7.77
C THR A 441 -4.88 -4.35 -7.72
N TYR A 442 -3.82 -4.04 -6.99
CA TYR A 442 -3.35 -2.66 -6.88
C TYR A 442 -2.79 -2.11 -8.21
N PHE A 443 -2.06 -2.91 -8.99
CA PHE A 443 -1.55 -2.47 -10.30
C PHE A 443 -2.67 -2.12 -11.28
N VAL A 444 -3.77 -2.89 -11.26
CA VAL A 444 -4.97 -2.58 -12.06
C VAL A 444 -5.70 -1.36 -11.50
N HIS A 445 -5.86 -1.29 -10.18
CA HIS A 445 -6.50 -0.17 -9.49
C HIS A 445 -5.75 1.15 -9.73
N GLY A 446 -4.42 1.09 -9.79
CA GLY A 446 -3.51 2.21 -10.00
C GLY A 446 -3.68 2.92 -11.34
N PHE A 447 -4.37 2.33 -12.32
CA PHE A 447 -4.73 3.05 -13.54
C PHE A 447 -5.81 4.12 -13.27
N LEU A 448 -6.66 3.89 -12.27
CA LEU A 448 -7.83 4.71 -11.98
C LEU A 448 -7.69 5.57 -10.72
N ASN A 449 -6.70 5.30 -9.87
CA ASN A 449 -6.44 6.01 -8.63
C ASN A 449 -4.95 5.94 -8.26
N ASN A 450 -4.56 6.72 -7.24
CA ASN A 450 -3.25 6.67 -6.61
C ASN A 450 -3.39 6.84 -5.09
N PHE A 451 -2.81 5.91 -4.33
CA PHE A 451 -2.87 5.87 -2.85
C PHE A 451 -1.53 5.53 -2.20
N LEU A 452 -0.44 5.36 -2.96
CA LEU A 452 0.86 5.05 -2.38
C LEU A 452 1.42 6.20 -1.52
N ASP A 453 0.82 7.37 -1.52
CA ASP A 453 1.09 8.47 -0.60
C ASP A 453 0.47 8.27 0.80
N THR A 454 -0.38 7.25 0.99
CA THR A 454 -0.97 6.89 2.29
C THR A 454 -0.20 5.78 3.00
N ASP A 455 -0.20 5.79 4.34
CA ASP A 455 0.45 4.77 5.16
C ASP A 455 -0.17 3.36 4.95
N LYS A 456 -1.50 3.29 4.88
CA LYS A 456 -2.30 2.06 4.75
C LYS A 456 -2.00 1.30 3.47
N ALA A 457 -2.04 1.97 2.31
CA ALA A 457 -1.70 1.32 1.05
C ALA A 457 -0.21 1.00 0.96
N SER A 458 0.66 1.91 1.41
CA SER A 458 2.12 1.71 1.40
C SER A 458 2.57 0.51 2.22
N ALA A 459 2.00 0.31 3.41
CA ALA A 459 2.35 -0.82 4.28
C ALA A 459 2.10 -2.17 3.60
N LEU A 460 0.99 -2.32 2.89
CA LEU A 460 0.72 -3.54 2.13
C LEU A 460 1.52 -3.59 0.83
N PHE A 461 1.52 -2.54 0.03
CA PHE A 461 2.16 -2.55 -1.28
C PHE A 461 3.65 -2.90 -1.18
N TRP A 462 4.39 -2.14 -0.37
CA TRP A 462 5.82 -2.38 -0.17
C TRP A 462 6.07 -3.66 0.61
N GLY A 463 5.23 -3.98 1.59
CA GLY A 463 5.32 -5.19 2.40
C GLY A 463 5.16 -6.45 1.55
N LEU A 464 4.15 -6.55 0.69
CA LEU A 464 3.92 -7.69 -0.18
C LEU A 464 5.04 -7.86 -1.22
N ILE A 465 5.59 -6.75 -1.76
CA ILE A 465 6.76 -6.83 -2.64
C ILE A 465 7.97 -7.34 -1.85
N ALA A 466 8.19 -6.85 -0.62
CA ALA A 466 9.26 -7.35 0.25
C ALA A 466 9.08 -8.84 0.59
N ILE A 467 7.85 -9.33 0.76
CA ILE A 467 7.57 -10.77 0.93
C ILE A 467 8.03 -11.56 -0.29
N LEU A 468 7.66 -11.14 -1.52
CA LEU A 468 8.09 -11.82 -2.74
C LEU A 468 9.62 -11.84 -2.86
N VAL A 469 10.28 -10.71 -2.59
CA VAL A 469 11.75 -10.62 -2.60
C VAL A 469 12.38 -11.53 -1.55
N ALA A 470 11.81 -11.58 -0.33
CA ALA A 470 12.29 -12.44 0.74
C ALA A 470 12.18 -13.92 0.38
N LEU A 471 11.07 -14.32 -0.24
CA LEU A 471 10.88 -15.69 -0.72
C LEU A 471 11.88 -16.07 -1.81
N ASP A 472 12.20 -15.17 -2.74
CA ASP A 472 13.18 -15.46 -3.80
C ASP A 472 14.63 -15.48 -3.29
N ALA A 473 14.97 -14.58 -2.37
CA ALA A 473 16.33 -14.35 -1.91
C ALA A 473 16.76 -15.20 -0.70
N TYR A 474 15.87 -15.38 0.29
CA TYR A 474 16.23 -15.96 1.60
C TYR A 474 15.53 -17.29 1.90
N HIS A 475 14.43 -17.60 1.21
CA HIS A 475 13.71 -18.87 1.36
C HIS A 475 13.68 -19.70 0.07
N PRO A 476 14.78 -19.83 -0.71
CA PRO A 476 14.78 -20.78 -1.82
C PRO A 476 14.66 -22.21 -1.27
N ASP A 477 14.03 -23.10 -2.02
CA ASP A 477 14.09 -24.53 -1.69
C ASP A 477 15.57 -24.93 -1.53
N LYS A 478 15.91 -25.64 -0.45
CA LYS A 478 17.23 -26.24 -0.30
C LYS A 478 17.50 -27.04 -1.59
N LYS A 479 18.55 -26.68 -2.32
CA LYS A 479 19.05 -27.56 -3.39
C LYS A 479 19.32 -28.91 -2.72
N GLU A 480 18.63 -29.96 -3.15
CA GLU A 480 19.14 -31.31 -2.96
C GLU A 480 20.51 -31.31 -3.64
N ASP A 481 21.57 -31.50 -2.86
CA ASP A 481 22.90 -31.78 -3.37
C ASP A 481 22.84 -33.06 -4.22
N ARG A 482 22.59 -32.89 -5.52
CA ARG A 482 22.94 -33.88 -6.52
C ARG A 482 24.45 -33.82 -6.70
N ASN A 483 25.22 -34.33 -5.73
CA ASN A 483 26.62 -34.74 -5.88
C ASN A 483 27.24 -35.36 -4.61
N THR A 484 26.51 -36.21 -3.89
CA THR A 484 27.17 -37.27 -3.10
C THR A 484 26.75 -38.59 -3.68
N ASN A 485 27.47 -39.00 -4.72
CA ASN A 485 27.50 -40.37 -5.20
C ASN A 485 28.16 -41.22 -4.11
N PRO A 486 27.47 -42.16 -3.42
CA PRO A 486 28.12 -43.10 -2.51
C PRO A 486 28.78 -44.26 -3.26
N ASP A 487 28.59 -44.35 -4.59
CA ASP A 487 29.17 -45.42 -5.40
C ASP A 487 30.58 -45.06 -5.88
N LEU A 488 31.53 -45.19 -4.96
CA LEU A 488 32.84 -45.76 -5.27
C LEU A 488 33.14 -46.83 -4.20
N THR A 489 32.66 -48.03 -4.52
CA THR A 489 33.13 -49.30 -3.97
C THR A 489 34.60 -49.52 -4.35
N ASN A 490 35.44 -49.78 -3.34
CA ASN A 490 36.36 -50.93 -3.21
C ASN A 490 37.48 -50.65 -2.21
#